data_AF-A0A453G5W4-F1
#
_entry.id   AF-A0A453G5W4-F1
#
_cell.length_a   1.000
_cell.length_b   1.000
_cell.length_c   1.000
_cell.angle_alpha   90.00
_cell.angle_beta   90.00
_cell.angle_gamma   90.00
#
_symmetry.space_group_name_H-M   'P 1'
#
loop_
_entity.id
_entity.type
_entity.pdbx_description
1 polymer ?
#
loop_
_entity_poly.entity_id
_entity_poly.type
_entity_poly.pdbx_seq_one_letter_code
_entity_poly.pdbx_strand_id
1 'polypeptide(L)'
;MQTFSQLCHFEFTSRLIGLNSAPWMISDAPRFPYRGLLIDTSRHYLPLATIKGVIDAMTYSKLNVLHWHIVDEQSFPIEIPSYPKLWNGSYSYSERYTMPDAIDIVRYAEKRGVNVLAEIDVPGHARSWGVGYPELWPSDSCREPLDVSNNFTFKVIDGILSDFSKVFKFKFVHLGGDEVNTSCWTETPHIKEWLNNNHMNVSDAYRYFVLRAQKIAISHGYEVINWYTY
;
A
#
# COMPACT_ATOMS: atom_id res chain seq x y z
N MET A 1 -27.45 4.55 -3.52
CA MET A 1 -27.79 5.87 -4.11
C MET A 1 -27.25 6.07 -5.52
N GLN A 2 -26.09 5.52 -5.88
CA GLN A 2 -25.45 5.79 -7.18
C GLN A 2 -26.28 5.45 -8.43
N THR A 3 -26.93 4.29 -8.48
CA THR A 3 -27.78 3.95 -9.63
C THR A 3 -28.94 4.93 -9.79
N PHE A 4 -29.53 5.39 -8.68
CA PHE A 4 -30.63 6.35 -8.72
C PHE A 4 -30.17 7.70 -9.28
N SER A 5 -29.01 8.23 -8.87
CA SER A 5 -28.50 9.50 -9.41
C SER A 5 -28.21 9.44 -10.91
N GLN A 6 -27.91 8.25 -11.45
CA GLN A 6 -27.70 8.05 -12.89
C GLN A 6 -29.02 8.00 -13.69
N LEU A 7 -30.16 7.74 -13.05
CA LEU A 7 -31.49 7.78 -13.68
C LEU A 7 -32.08 9.19 -13.70
N CYS A 8 -31.67 10.03 -12.76
CA CYS A 8 -32.09 11.43 -12.69
C CYS A 8 -31.46 12.25 -13.81
N HIS A 9 -32.23 13.16 -14.39
CA HIS A 9 -31.74 14.18 -15.31
C HIS A 9 -32.24 15.56 -14.88
N PHE A 10 -31.42 16.59 -15.12
CA PHE A 10 -31.82 17.97 -14.84
C PHE A 10 -32.41 18.60 -16.11
N GLU A 11 -33.62 19.14 -16.00
CA GLU A 11 -34.26 19.84 -17.09
C GLU A 11 -34.04 21.36 -16.94
N PHE A 12 -33.28 21.95 -17.86
CA PHE A 12 -32.86 23.35 -17.76
C PHE A 12 -34.00 24.35 -17.82
N THR A 13 -35.06 24.05 -18.58
CA THR A 13 -36.20 24.95 -18.77
C THR A 13 -37.06 25.03 -17.51
N SER A 14 -37.41 23.88 -16.94
CA SER A 14 -38.26 23.79 -15.74
C SER A 14 -37.47 23.97 -14.44
N ARG A 15 -36.15 23.81 -14.48
CA ARG A 15 -35.25 23.73 -13.32
C ARG A 15 -35.64 22.62 -12.35
N LEU A 16 -36.23 21.54 -12.86
CA LEU A 16 -36.63 20.38 -12.09
C LEU A 16 -35.71 19.18 -12.35
N ILE A 17 -35.65 18.27 -11.39
CA ILE A 17 -35.04 16.94 -11.58
C ILE A 17 -36.14 16.01 -12.08
N GLY A 18 -35.97 15.50 -13.30
CA GLY A 18 -36.85 14.52 -13.91
C GLY A 18 -36.32 13.09 -13.76
N LEU A 19 -37.25 12.13 -13.81
CA LEU A 19 -36.97 10.70 -13.95
C LEU A 19 -37.70 10.23 -15.20
N ASN A 20 -36.93 9.94 -16.27
CA ASN A 20 -37.52 9.44 -17.50
C ASN A 20 -38.00 8.00 -17.33
N SER A 21 -39.10 7.66 -18.00
CA SER A 21 -39.63 6.29 -18.11
C SER A 21 -39.92 5.59 -16.76
N ALA A 22 -40.19 6.36 -15.71
CA ALA A 22 -40.67 5.82 -14.44
C ALA A 22 -42.10 5.25 -14.59
N PRO A 23 -42.49 4.22 -13.80
CA PRO A 23 -41.73 3.63 -12.69
C PRO A 23 -40.66 2.62 -13.13
N TRP A 24 -39.53 2.62 -12.43
CA TRP A 24 -38.46 1.63 -12.58
C TRP A 24 -38.53 0.58 -11.46
N MET A 25 -38.23 -0.68 -11.80
CA MET A 25 -37.96 -1.72 -10.82
C MET A 25 -36.58 -2.32 -11.11
N ILE A 26 -35.64 -2.11 -10.19
CA ILE A 26 -34.24 -2.54 -10.35
C ILE A 26 -33.87 -3.43 -9.17
N SER A 27 -33.35 -4.62 -9.47
CA SER A 27 -32.69 -5.52 -8.53
C SER A 27 -31.22 -5.61 -8.93
N ASP A 28 -30.30 -5.28 -8.03
CA ASP A 28 -28.87 -5.15 -8.32
C ASP A 28 -28.02 -5.74 -7.19
N ALA A 29 -26.95 -6.44 -7.56
CA ALA A 29 -25.98 -7.02 -6.65
C ALA A 29 -24.62 -7.20 -7.36
N PRO A 30 -23.49 -7.02 -6.66
CA PRO A 30 -22.18 -7.19 -7.28
C PRO A 30 -21.88 -8.66 -7.56
N ARG A 31 -21.43 -8.97 -8.79
CA ARG A 31 -20.92 -10.32 -9.14
C ARG A 31 -19.70 -10.72 -8.29
N PHE A 32 -18.82 -9.77 -7.99
CA PHE A 32 -17.61 -9.99 -7.22
C PHE A 32 -17.54 -9.05 -6.01
N PRO A 33 -17.21 -9.56 -4.82
CA PRO A 33 -17.17 -8.74 -3.60
C PRO A 33 -15.98 -7.78 -3.56
N TYR A 34 -14.86 -8.12 -4.20
CA TYR A 34 -13.66 -7.29 -4.29
C TYR A 34 -13.59 -6.61 -5.65
N ARG A 35 -13.59 -5.26 -5.66
CA ARG A 35 -13.50 -4.45 -6.88
C ARG A 35 -12.54 -3.29 -6.61
N GLY A 36 -11.27 -3.55 -6.89
CA GLY A 36 -10.16 -2.68 -6.52
C GLY A 36 -9.75 -1.69 -7.60
N LEU A 37 -9.18 -0.57 -7.18
CA LEU A 37 -8.38 0.34 -8.01
C LEU A 37 -7.07 0.62 -7.28
N LEU A 38 -5.93 0.45 -7.97
CA LEU A 38 -4.62 0.78 -7.41
C LEU A 38 -4.23 2.22 -7.75
N ILE A 39 -3.68 2.93 -6.78
CA ILE A 39 -2.94 4.19 -6.98
C ILE A 39 -1.52 4.02 -6.46
N ASP A 40 -0.55 4.61 -7.16
CA ASP A 40 0.87 4.65 -6.77
C ASP A 40 1.21 6.08 -6.36
N THR A 41 1.58 6.26 -5.09
CA THR A 41 1.98 7.56 -4.55
C THR A 41 3.46 7.69 -4.27
N SER A 42 4.24 6.67 -4.63
CA SER A 42 5.68 6.67 -4.45
C SER A 42 6.40 7.22 -5.68
N ARG A 43 6.05 6.70 -6.87
CA ARG A 43 6.68 7.14 -8.13
C ARG A 43 6.41 8.62 -8.37
N HIS A 44 5.19 9.05 -8.08
CA HIS A 44 4.82 10.47 -8.01
C HIS A 44 3.90 10.71 -6.81
N TYR A 45 4.15 11.80 -6.09
CA TYR A 45 3.26 12.21 -5.01
C TYR A 45 1.87 12.61 -5.56
N LEU A 46 0.80 12.20 -4.88
CA LEU A 46 -0.57 12.60 -5.19
C LEU A 46 -1.14 13.45 -4.05
N PRO A 47 -1.54 14.70 -4.29
CA PRO A 47 -2.19 15.51 -3.27
C PRO A 47 -3.44 14.83 -2.69
N LEU A 48 -3.74 15.06 -1.42
CA LEU A 48 -4.92 14.45 -0.75
C LEU A 48 -6.23 14.71 -1.50
N ALA A 49 -6.39 15.90 -2.08
CA ALA A 49 -7.56 16.23 -2.89
C ALA A 49 -7.69 15.32 -4.12
N THR A 50 -6.57 14.94 -4.75
CA THR A 50 -6.54 13.99 -5.87
C THR A 50 -6.97 12.60 -5.42
N ILE A 51 -6.42 12.10 -4.31
CA ILE A 51 -6.79 10.78 -3.75
C ILE A 51 -8.29 10.75 -3.42
N LYS A 52 -8.83 11.82 -2.79
CA LYS A 52 -10.26 11.95 -2.52
C LYS A 52 -11.11 11.98 -3.80
N GLY A 53 -10.66 12.68 -4.84
CA GLY A 53 -11.32 12.68 -6.15
C GLY A 53 -11.34 11.30 -6.80
N VAL A 54 -10.27 10.52 -6.67
CA VAL A 54 -10.23 9.11 -7.10
C VAL A 54 -11.26 8.29 -6.32
N ILE A 55 -11.34 8.44 -5.00
CA ILE A 55 -12.35 7.76 -4.17
C ILE A 55 -13.77 8.14 -4.61
N ASP A 56 -14.04 9.41 -4.90
CA ASP A 56 -15.35 9.82 -5.42
C ASP A 56 -15.66 9.13 -6.76
N ALA A 57 -14.70 9.12 -7.70
CA ALA A 57 -14.85 8.43 -8.98
C ALA A 57 -15.08 6.91 -8.82
N MET A 58 -14.40 6.27 -7.85
CA MET A 58 -14.63 4.87 -7.52
C MET A 58 -16.07 4.60 -7.11
N THR A 59 -16.70 5.50 -6.34
CA THR A 59 -18.12 5.34 -5.96
C THR A 59 -19.05 5.41 -7.17
N TYR A 60 -18.72 6.22 -8.18
CA TYR A 60 -19.52 6.33 -9.40
C TYR A 60 -19.54 5.04 -10.20
N SER A 61 -18.42 4.31 -10.17
CA SER A 61 -18.23 3.00 -10.80
C SER A 61 -18.49 1.82 -9.85
N LYS A 62 -19.03 2.06 -8.66
CA LYS A 62 -19.30 1.06 -7.62
C LYS A 62 -18.08 0.22 -7.21
N LEU A 63 -16.86 0.73 -7.35
CA LEU A 63 -15.64 0.11 -6.79
C LEU A 63 -15.63 0.27 -5.27
N ASN A 64 -14.96 -0.64 -4.55
CA ASN A 64 -15.04 -0.70 -3.09
C ASN A 64 -13.72 -0.98 -2.37
N VAL A 65 -12.60 -1.05 -3.08
CA VAL A 65 -11.27 -1.15 -2.45
C VAL A 65 -10.31 -0.20 -3.16
N LEU A 66 -9.78 0.76 -2.42
CA LEU A 66 -8.63 1.55 -2.86
C LEU A 66 -7.39 0.77 -2.44
N HIS A 67 -6.67 0.23 -3.42
CA HIS A 67 -5.35 -0.32 -3.20
C HIS A 67 -4.34 0.83 -3.25
N TRP A 68 -3.88 1.25 -2.09
CA TRP A 68 -2.93 2.34 -1.99
C TRP A 68 -1.52 1.77 -1.94
N HIS A 69 -0.81 1.86 -3.06
CA HIS A 69 0.61 1.61 -3.17
C HIS A 69 1.37 2.84 -2.68
N ILE A 70 1.71 2.84 -1.39
CA ILE A 70 2.08 4.07 -0.66
C ILE A 70 3.56 4.43 -0.87
N VAL A 71 4.43 3.44 -0.87
CA VAL A 71 5.90 3.56 -0.86
C VAL A 71 6.52 2.63 -1.90
N ASP A 72 7.68 3.00 -2.46
CA ASP A 72 8.44 2.22 -3.46
C ASP A 72 9.91 2.73 -3.48
N GLU A 73 10.70 2.33 -4.48
CA GLU A 73 12.10 2.69 -4.68
C GLU A 73 12.32 4.21 -4.61
N GLN A 74 11.45 4.99 -5.25
CA GLN A 74 11.67 6.40 -5.54
C GLN A 74 11.31 7.31 -4.36
N SER A 75 10.27 6.98 -3.58
CA SER A 75 9.96 7.77 -2.39
C SER A 75 9.26 7.03 -1.25
N PHE A 76 9.45 7.57 -0.05
CA PHE A 76 8.76 7.15 1.17
C PHE A 76 7.94 8.33 1.74
N PRO A 77 6.74 8.60 1.19
CA PRO A 77 6.00 9.83 1.52
C PRO A 77 5.19 9.74 2.82
N ILE A 78 4.88 8.55 3.34
CA ILE A 78 4.04 8.39 4.53
C ILE A 78 4.85 8.48 5.84
N GLU A 79 4.28 9.13 6.83
CA GLU A 79 4.84 9.18 8.19
C GLU A 79 4.69 7.82 8.87
N ILE A 80 5.75 7.36 9.56
CA ILE A 80 5.73 6.18 10.42
C ILE A 80 6.26 6.61 11.80
N PRO A 81 5.39 6.91 12.79
CA PRO A 81 5.81 7.40 14.10
C PRO A 81 6.84 6.51 14.81
N SER A 82 6.75 5.19 14.64
CA SER A 82 7.71 4.24 15.21
C SER A 82 9.10 4.33 14.57
N TYR A 83 9.18 4.80 13.31
CA TYR A 83 10.40 4.89 12.51
C TYR A 83 10.45 6.21 11.72
N PRO A 84 10.54 7.36 12.41
CA PRO A 84 10.30 8.67 11.81
C PRO A 84 11.32 9.06 10.74
N LYS A 85 12.52 8.46 10.73
CA LYS A 85 13.52 8.77 9.70
C LYS A 85 13.17 8.19 8.34
N LEU A 86 12.26 7.21 8.23
CA LEU A 86 11.80 6.68 6.93
C LEU A 86 11.27 7.82 6.04
N TRP A 87 10.66 8.82 6.65
CA TRP A 87 10.14 10.01 5.98
C TRP A 87 11.20 10.85 5.28
N ASN A 88 12.48 10.68 5.59
CA ASN A 88 13.59 11.29 4.83
C ASN A 88 13.67 10.75 3.40
N GLY A 89 13.06 9.59 3.10
CA GLY A 89 12.91 9.06 1.76
C GLY A 89 11.85 9.76 0.91
N SER A 90 11.08 10.72 1.43
CA SER A 90 10.15 11.54 0.63
C SER A 90 10.88 12.44 -0.37
N TYR A 91 10.26 12.81 -1.48
CA TYR A 91 10.81 13.79 -2.42
C TYR A 91 11.09 15.17 -1.79
N SER A 92 10.16 15.67 -0.95
CA SER A 92 10.30 16.96 -0.26
C SER A 92 9.42 17.00 0.98
N TYR A 93 9.57 18.05 1.81
CA TYR A 93 8.70 18.25 2.98
C TYR A 93 7.23 18.47 2.61
N SER A 94 6.94 19.01 1.42
CA SER A 94 5.57 19.23 0.92
C SER A 94 4.93 18.00 0.28
N GLU A 95 5.73 16.99 -0.05
CA GLU A 95 5.30 15.76 -0.74
C GLU A 95 5.27 14.59 0.25
N ARG A 96 4.50 14.80 1.33
CA ARG A 96 4.41 13.90 2.47
C ARG A 96 2.96 13.71 2.89
N TYR A 97 2.67 12.54 3.47
CA TYR A 97 1.43 12.22 4.16
C TYR A 97 1.72 12.04 5.64
N THR A 98 1.08 12.85 6.48
CA THR A 98 1.09 12.66 7.93
C THR A 98 0.12 11.54 8.33
N MET A 99 0.24 11.01 9.55
CA MET A 99 -0.74 10.05 10.06
C MET A 99 -2.18 10.62 10.09
N PRO A 100 -2.42 11.88 10.48
CA PRO A 100 -3.72 12.54 10.30
C PRO A 100 -4.23 12.53 8.85
N ASP A 101 -3.36 12.73 7.86
CA ASP A 101 -3.75 12.69 6.45
C ASP A 101 -4.21 11.29 6.04
N ALA A 102 -3.48 10.25 6.43
CA ALA A 102 -3.86 8.86 6.18
C ALA A 102 -5.21 8.53 6.86
N ILE A 103 -5.41 8.97 8.11
CA ILE A 103 -6.68 8.83 8.84
C ILE A 103 -7.83 9.53 8.10
N ASP A 104 -7.59 10.73 7.57
CA ASP A 104 -8.59 11.49 6.82
C ASP A 104 -8.97 10.78 5.50
N ILE A 105 -8.00 10.25 4.75
CA ILE A 105 -8.26 9.44 3.55
C ILE A 105 -9.07 8.18 3.88
N VAL A 106 -8.68 7.43 4.91
CA VAL A 106 -9.40 6.21 5.33
C VAL A 106 -10.85 6.55 5.71
N ARG A 107 -11.07 7.57 6.56
CA ARG A 107 -12.41 8.00 6.94
C ARG A 107 -13.24 8.51 5.75
N TYR A 108 -12.60 9.19 4.80
CA TYR A 108 -13.26 9.68 3.60
C TYR A 108 -13.75 8.54 2.70
N ALA A 109 -12.94 7.49 2.56
CA ALA A 109 -13.25 6.26 1.83
C ALA A 109 -14.35 5.45 2.53
N GLU A 110 -14.25 5.25 3.84
CA GLU A 110 -15.23 4.49 4.64
C GLU A 110 -16.65 5.05 4.53
N LYS A 111 -16.79 6.39 4.61
CA LYS A 111 -18.09 7.08 4.44
C LYS A 111 -18.76 6.81 3.09
N ARG A 112 -18.00 6.28 2.14
CA ARG A 112 -18.40 5.97 0.76
C ARG A 112 -18.48 4.48 0.46
N GLY A 113 -18.25 3.63 1.47
CA GLY A 113 -18.21 2.18 1.30
C GLY A 113 -16.98 1.70 0.53
N VAL A 114 -15.90 2.47 0.55
CA VAL A 114 -14.60 2.10 -0.03
C VAL A 114 -13.65 1.73 1.11
N ASN A 115 -13.11 0.52 1.09
CA ASN A 115 -12.04 0.10 1.99
C ASN A 115 -10.69 0.61 1.47
N VAL A 116 -9.73 0.85 2.36
CA VAL A 116 -8.35 1.20 1.98
C VAL A 116 -7.43 0.03 2.31
N LEU A 117 -6.92 -0.63 1.27
CA LEU A 117 -5.86 -1.63 1.35
C LEU A 117 -4.52 -0.90 1.25
N ALA A 118 -3.76 -0.87 2.34
CA ALA A 118 -2.40 -0.32 2.34
C ALA A 118 -1.41 -1.35 1.81
N GLU A 119 -0.47 -0.89 0.99
CA GLU A 119 0.66 -1.67 0.52
C GLU A 119 1.99 -1.07 1.00
N ILE A 120 2.85 -1.95 1.50
CA ILE A 120 4.28 -1.73 1.63
C ILE A 120 4.98 -2.86 0.88
N ASP A 121 5.63 -2.54 -0.23
CA ASP A 121 6.26 -3.55 -1.05
C ASP A 121 7.62 -3.95 -0.44
N VAL A 122 7.75 -5.23 -0.12
CA VAL A 122 8.95 -5.81 0.48
C VAL A 122 9.20 -7.23 -0.03
N PRO A 123 10.47 -7.66 -0.16
CA PRO A 123 11.70 -6.94 0.15
C PRO A 123 12.24 -6.06 -1.00
N GLY A 124 11.67 -6.17 -2.21
CA GLY A 124 12.01 -5.31 -3.35
C GLY A 124 11.51 -3.87 -3.15
N HIS A 125 11.71 -3.00 -4.14
CA HIS A 125 11.09 -1.67 -4.19
C HIS A 125 11.29 -0.82 -2.92
N ALA A 126 12.44 -0.96 -2.25
CA ALA A 126 12.65 -0.43 -0.91
C ALA A 126 13.83 0.54 -0.78
N ARG A 127 14.41 0.98 -1.91
CA ARG A 127 15.55 1.91 -1.89
C ARG A 127 15.28 3.18 -1.09
N SER A 128 14.10 3.79 -1.19
CA SER A 128 13.76 5.03 -0.45
C SER A 128 13.82 4.87 1.08
N TRP A 129 13.62 3.66 1.59
CA TRP A 129 13.56 3.37 3.03
C TRP A 129 14.91 3.60 3.69
N GLY A 130 15.99 3.19 3.02
CA GLY A 130 17.34 3.32 3.54
C GLY A 130 17.91 4.75 3.52
N VAL A 131 17.22 5.71 2.89
CA VAL A 131 17.59 7.14 3.02
C VAL A 131 17.51 7.59 4.49
N GLY A 132 16.50 7.09 5.22
CA GLY A 132 16.33 7.33 6.64
C GLY A 132 17.13 6.40 7.54
N TYR A 133 17.23 5.14 7.13
CA TYR A 133 17.86 4.05 7.87
C TYR A 133 18.78 3.23 6.95
N PRO A 134 20.01 3.69 6.67
CA PRO A 134 20.90 3.05 5.69
C PRO A 134 21.19 1.57 5.96
N GLU A 135 21.09 1.13 7.22
CA GLU A 135 21.23 -0.28 7.66
C GLU A 135 20.18 -1.24 7.04
N LEU A 136 19.13 -0.70 6.42
CA LEU A 136 18.13 -1.48 5.68
C LEU A 136 18.64 -1.93 4.30
N TRP A 137 19.60 -1.20 3.74
CA TRP A 137 20.23 -1.58 2.49
C TRP A 137 21.27 -2.68 2.74
N PRO A 138 21.39 -3.66 1.83
CA PRO A 138 22.52 -4.58 1.83
C PRO A 138 23.87 -3.86 1.89
N SER A 139 24.05 -2.77 1.14
CA SER A 139 25.23 -1.90 1.23
C SER A 139 24.98 -0.54 0.56
N ASP A 140 25.93 0.39 0.69
CA ASP A 140 25.83 1.70 0.02
C ASP A 140 25.81 1.62 -1.50
N SER A 141 26.42 0.57 -2.08
CA SER A 141 26.47 0.30 -3.52
C SER A 141 25.31 -0.56 -4.03
N CYS A 142 24.53 -1.16 -3.12
CA CYS A 142 23.49 -2.13 -3.45
C CYS A 142 22.35 -1.94 -2.44
N ARG A 143 21.34 -1.18 -2.87
CA ARG A 143 20.34 -0.53 -2.01
C ARG A 143 18.97 -1.19 -2.00
N GLU A 144 18.85 -2.34 -2.66
CA GLU A 144 17.67 -3.19 -2.66
C GLU A 144 18.04 -4.57 -3.20
N PRO A 145 17.29 -5.63 -2.87
CA PRO A 145 16.20 -5.66 -1.89
C PRO A 145 16.69 -5.45 -0.46
N LEU A 146 15.76 -5.22 0.47
CA LEU A 146 16.06 -5.06 1.90
C LEU A 146 16.98 -6.17 2.43
N ASP A 147 17.86 -5.82 3.37
CA ASP A 147 18.78 -6.78 3.97
C ASP A 147 18.01 -7.85 4.77
N VAL A 148 17.97 -9.06 4.22
CA VAL A 148 17.32 -10.25 4.80
C VAL A 148 18.05 -10.80 6.04
N SER A 149 19.35 -10.53 6.16
CA SER A 149 20.16 -10.99 7.29
C SER A 149 20.01 -10.09 8.52
N ASN A 150 19.61 -8.83 8.31
CA ASN A 150 19.50 -7.85 9.36
C ASN A 150 18.17 -7.95 10.12
N ASN A 151 18.23 -8.26 11.42
CA ASN A 151 17.04 -8.28 12.28
C ASN A 151 16.37 -6.91 12.42
N PHE A 152 17.09 -5.81 12.22
CA PHE A 152 16.51 -4.47 12.23
C PHE A 152 15.48 -4.28 11.11
N THR A 153 15.70 -4.88 9.93
CA THR A 153 14.73 -4.88 8.81
C THR A 153 13.35 -5.34 9.23
N PHE A 154 13.28 -6.47 9.94
CA PHE A 154 12.02 -7.01 10.42
C PHE A 154 11.40 -6.21 11.57
N LYS A 155 12.21 -5.52 12.38
CA LYS A 155 11.69 -4.57 13.39
C LYS A 155 11.06 -3.35 12.73
N VAL A 156 11.65 -2.85 11.64
CA VAL A 156 11.08 -1.74 10.86
C VAL A 156 9.72 -2.14 10.27
N ILE A 157 9.64 -3.31 9.63
CA ILE A 157 8.38 -3.86 9.11
C ILE A 157 7.33 -4.01 10.22
N ASP A 158 7.74 -4.51 11.39
CA ASP A 158 6.87 -4.65 12.57
C ASP A 158 6.32 -3.30 13.06
N GLY A 159 7.15 -2.27 13.18
CA GLY A 159 6.67 -0.94 13.58
C GLY A 159 5.79 -0.27 12.53
N ILE A 160 6.09 -0.43 11.24
CA ILE A 160 5.21 0.05 10.16
C ILE A 160 3.83 -0.60 10.29
N LEU A 161 3.78 -1.93 10.40
CA LEU A 161 2.53 -2.67 10.50
C LEU A 161 1.78 -2.38 11.81
N SER A 162 2.50 -2.13 12.90
CA SER A 162 1.91 -1.66 14.15
C SER A 162 1.24 -0.30 14.00
N ASP A 163 1.89 0.67 13.35
CA ASP A 163 1.31 1.99 13.10
C ASP A 163 0.16 1.93 12.08
N PHE A 164 0.29 1.08 11.06
CA PHE A 164 -0.76 0.85 10.08
C PHE A 164 -2.00 0.22 10.72
N SER A 165 -1.85 -0.74 11.64
CA SER A 165 -2.97 -1.37 12.36
C SER A 165 -3.86 -0.37 13.10
N LYS A 166 -3.31 0.80 13.47
CA LYS A 166 -4.04 1.88 14.13
C LYS A 166 -4.92 2.67 13.16
N VAL A 167 -4.60 2.69 11.87
CA VAL A 167 -5.24 3.54 10.86
C VAL A 167 -5.96 2.75 9.77
N PHE A 168 -5.28 1.80 9.12
CA PHE A 168 -5.84 0.99 8.05
C PHE A 168 -6.61 -0.19 8.64
N LYS A 169 -7.91 0.01 8.85
CA LYS A 169 -8.81 -0.97 9.48
C LYS A 169 -9.34 -2.04 8.54
N PHE A 170 -9.00 -1.98 7.26
CA PHE A 170 -9.34 -3.07 6.36
C PHE A 170 -8.61 -4.34 6.79
N LYS A 171 -9.29 -5.48 6.70
CA LYS A 171 -8.76 -6.78 7.17
C LYS A 171 -7.46 -7.18 6.47
N PHE A 172 -7.23 -6.67 5.27
CA PHE A 172 -6.08 -7.04 4.45
C PHE A 172 -4.99 -5.97 4.45
N VAL A 173 -3.74 -6.40 4.36
CA VAL A 173 -2.56 -5.59 4.02
C VAL A 173 -1.83 -6.23 2.85
N HIS A 174 -1.28 -5.42 1.95
CA HIS A 174 -0.47 -5.91 0.85
C HIS A 174 1.02 -5.78 1.22
N LEU A 175 1.77 -6.87 1.10
CA LEU A 175 3.21 -6.87 1.39
C LEU A 175 4.06 -6.92 0.11
N GLY A 176 3.44 -6.67 -1.05
CA GLY A 176 4.10 -6.67 -2.35
C GLY A 176 4.77 -8.00 -2.67
N GLY A 177 6.08 -7.96 -2.93
CA GLY A 177 6.93 -9.10 -3.19
C GLY A 177 7.20 -9.35 -4.68
N ASP A 178 6.95 -8.38 -5.55
CA ASP A 178 7.24 -8.47 -6.97
C ASP A 178 8.68 -8.05 -7.32
N GLU A 179 9.10 -8.44 -8.53
CA GLU A 179 10.33 -8.01 -9.21
C GLU A 179 11.64 -8.03 -8.39
N VAL A 180 11.74 -8.93 -7.42
CA VAL A 180 12.89 -8.98 -6.50
C VAL A 180 14.16 -9.51 -7.17
N ASN A 181 15.12 -8.62 -7.43
CA ASN A 181 16.46 -8.97 -7.86
C ASN A 181 17.39 -9.30 -6.68
N THR A 182 17.57 -10.59 -6.37
CA THR A 182 18.37 -11.04 -5.22
C THR A 182 19.89 -10.99 -5.41
N SER A 183 20.42 -10.49 -6.54
CA SER A 183 21.87 -10.47 -6.82
C SER A 183 22.65 -9.78 -5.71
N CYS A 184 22.08 -8.68 -5.20
CA CYS A 184 22.57 -7.91 -4.08
C CYS A 184 22.89 -8.72 -2.80
N TRP A 185 22.10 -9.75 -2.49
CA TRP A 185 22.35 -10.64 -1.35
C TRP A 185 23.55 -11.57 -1.56
N THR A 186 23.88 -11.90 -2.81
CA THR A 186 25.04 -12.75 -3.13
C THR A 186 26.36 -11.99 -3.24
N GLU A 187 26.29 -10.70 -3.55
CA GLU A 187 27.44 -9.81 -3.71
C GLU A 187 27.87 -9.18 -2.38
N THR A 188 26.93 -8.96 -1.46
CA THR A 188 27.19 -8.33 -0.16
C THR A 188 27.83 -9.33 0.83
N PRO A 189 29.06 -9.08 1.35
CA PRO A 189 29.81 -10.08 2.12
C PRO A 189 29.09 -10.63 3.35
N HIS A 190 28.49 -9.80 4.20
CA HIS A 190 27.84 -10.26 5.43
C HIS A 190 26.55 -11.03 5.15
N ILE A 191 25.80 -10.67 4.10
CA ILE A 191 24.60 -11.42 3.69
C ILE A 191 25.01 -12.77 3.11
N LYS A 192 26.07 -12.82 2.29
CA LYS A 192 26.62 -14.06 1.77
C LYS A 192 27.10 -15.00 2.89
N GLU A 193 27.77 -14.46 3.90
CA GLU A 193 28.16 -15.22 5.09
C GLU A 193 26.92 -15.73 5.85
N TRP A 194 25.90 -14.89 6.03
CA TRP A 194 24.64 -15.29 6.65
C TRP A 194 23.93 -16.41 5.89
N LEU A 195 23.89 -16.35 4.55
CA LEU A 195 23.33 -17.41 3.70
C LEU A 195 24.06 -18.74 3.93
N ASN A 196 25.39 -18.72 3.95
CA ASN A 196 26.22 -19.90 4.19
C ASN A 196 25.98 -20.49 5.60
N ASN A 197 25.94 -19.65 6.62
CA ASN A 197 25.74 -20.04 8.02
C ASN A 197 24.33 -20.63 8.27
N ASN A 198 23.33 -20.19 7.50
CA ASN A 198 21.96 -20.71 7.57
C ASN A 198 21.67 -21.83 6.56
N HIS A 199 22.66 -22.24 5.75
CA HIS A 199 22.52 -23.22 4.68
C HIS A 199 21.39 -22.89 3.69
N MET A 200 21.23 -21.61 3.35
CA MET A 200 20.18 -21.11 2.45
C MET A 200 20.78 -20.67 1.12
N ASN A 201 20.10 -20.99 0.01
CA ASN A 201 20.29 -20.25 -1.25
C ASN A 201 19.43 -18.98 -1.27
N VAL A 202 19.52 -18.19 -2.34
CA VAL A 202 18.77 -16.93 -2.48
C VAL A 202 17.25 -17.12 -2.51
N SER A 203 16.75 -18.21 -3.10
CA SER A 203 15.32 -18.52 -3.14
C SER A 203 14.80 -18.89 -1.75
N ASP A 204 15.59 -19.65 -0.98
CA ASP A 204 15.30 -19.95 0.42
C ASP A 204 15.30 -18.69 1.29
N ALA A 205 16.24 -17.77 1.07
CA ALA A 205 16.29 -16.50 1.78
C ALA A 205 15.11 -15.58 1.43
N TYR A 206 14.72 -15.53 0.16
CA TYR A 206 13.53 -14.79 -0.27
C TYR A 206 12.26 -15.35 0.40
N ARG A 207 12.08 -16.67 0.34
CA ARG A 207 10.98 -17.36 1.03
C ARG A 207 11.00 -17.09 2.53
N TYR A 208 12.18 -17.15 3.16
CA TYR A 208 12.35 -16.83 4.57
C TYR A 208 11.88 -15.40 4.89
N PHE A 209 12.26 -14.42 4.07
CA PHE A 209 11.86 -13.03 4.24
C PHE A 209 10.34 -12.89 4.17
N VAL A 210 9.73 -13.40 3.10
CA VAL A 210 8.28 -13.30 2.85
C VAL A 210 7.49 -13.93 3.99
N LEU A 211 7.84 -15.15 4.40
CA LEU A 211 7.15 -15.85 5.50
C LEU A 211 7.31 -15.12 6.83
N ARG A 212 8.48 -14.52 7.09
CA ARG A 212 8.73 -13.75 8.31
C ARG A 212 7.92 -12.45 8.31
N ALA A 213 7.87 -11.71 7.20
CA ALA A 213 7.05 -10.51 7.05
C ALA A 213 5.55 -10.81 7.18
N GLN A 214 5.07 -11.89 6.55
CA GLN A 214 3.69 -12.37 6.67
C GLN A 214 3.33 -12.69 8.13
N LYS A 215 4.21 -13.39 8.85
CA LYS A 215 3.99 -13.71 10.27
C LYS A 215 3.86 -12.46 11.13
N ILE A 216 4.64 -11.41 10.84
CA ILE A 216 4.54 -10.11 11.52
C ILE A 216 3.18 -9.47 11.23
N ALA A 217 2.77 -9.39 9.96
CA ALA A 217 1.47 -8.82 9.59
C ALA A 217 0.29 -9.56 10.26
N ILE A 218 0.32 -10.89 10.29
CA ILE A 218 -0.68 -11.72 10.97
C ILE A 218 -0.72 -11.40 12.48
N SER A 219 0.42 -11.13 13.11
CA SER A 219 0.47 -10.78 14.54
C SER A 219 -0.20 -9.43 14.87
N HIS A 220 -0.33 -8.54 13.89
CA HIS A 220 -1.10 -7.28 13.98
C HIS A 220 -2.58 -7.43 13.57
N GLY A 221 -3.03 -8.66 13.27
CA GLY A 221 -4.42 -8.97 12.94
C GLY A 221 -4.79 -8.85 11.46
N TYR A 222 -3.80 -8.73 10.56
CA TYR A 222 -4.04 -8.67 9.12
C TYR A 222 -4.09 -10.05 8.46
N GLU A 223 -4.86 -10.12 7.38
CA GLU A 223 -4.68 -11.14 6.33
C GLU A 223 -3.81 -10.57 5.22
N VAL A 224 -2.83 -11.35 4.75
CA VAL A 224 -1.82 -10.84 3.84
C VAL A 224 -2.19 -11.11 2.38
N ILE A 225 -2.00 -10.10 1.55
CA ILE A 225 -1.99 -10.21 0.09
C ILE A 225 -0.56 -9.96 -0.38
N ASN A 226 -0.12 -10.73 -1.38
CA ASN A 226 1.15 -10.54 -2.05
C ASN A 226 0.91 -10.57 -3.57
N TRP A 227 1.82 -9.97 -4.33
CA TRP A 227 1.86 -10.16 -5.77
C TRP A 227 2.16 -11.62 -6.10
N TYR A 228 1.75 -12.03 -7.30
CA TYR A 228 2.12 -13.33 -7.82
C TYR A 228 3.57 -13.31 -8.31
N THR A 229 4.41 -14.18 -7.77
CA THR A 229 5.79 -14.38 -8.21
C THR A 229 5.94 -15.73 -8.91
N TYR A 230 6.63 -15.74 -10.05
CA TYR A 230 6.97 -16.95 -10.82
C TYR A 230 8.10 -17.76 -10.17
#